data_AF-A0A6G0AHC1-F1
#
_entry.id   AF-A0A6G0AHC1-F1
#
_cell.length_a   1.000
_cell.length_b   1.000
_cell.length_c   1.000
_cell.angle_alpha   90.00
_cell.angle_beta   90.00
_cell.angle_gamma   90.00
#
_symmetry.space_group_name_H-M   'P 1'
#
loop_
_entity.id
_entity.type
_entity.pdbx_description
1 polymer ?
#
loop_
_entity_poly.entity_id
_entity_poly.type
_entity_poly.pdbx_seq_one_letter_code
_entity_poly.pdbx_strand_id
1 'polypeptide(L)' 'MAEDGFVKLAVYNLLGEEVATIVNTTQKAGRYEVVFDGSQLSSGVYVYRIETPHYNSSKKLMLMK' A
#
# COMPACT_ATOMS: atom_id res chain seq x y z
N MET A 1 -13.43 -15.07 8.60
CA MET A 1 -14.22 -14.56 7.45
C MET A 1 -13.69 -13.18 7.12
N ALA A 2 -13.85 -12.71 5.87
CA ALA A 2 -13.56 -11.31 5.56
C ALA A 2 -14.64 -10.42 6.20
N GLU A 3 -14.25 -9.28 6.74
CA GLU A 3 -15.13 -8.32 7.42
C GLU A 3 -14.97 -6.92 6.79
N ASP A 4 -16.02 -6.11 6.89
CA ASP A 4 -15.97 -4.72 6.46
C ASP A 4 -15.01 -3.95 7.37
N GLY A 5 -14.15 -3.11 6.81
CA GLY A 5 -13.13 -2.45 7.61
C GLY A 5 -12.40 -1.34 6.89
N PHE A 6 -11.81 -0.45 7.70
CA PHE A 6 -10.91 0.57 7.19
C PHE A 6 -9.61 -0.06 6.70
N VAL A 7 -9.20 0.31 5.49
CA VAL A 7 -7.96 -0.15 4.87
C VAL A 7 -7.17 1.07 4.40
N LYS A 8 -5.93 1.16 4.88
CA LYS A 8 -4.92 2.05 4.32
C LYS A 8 -3.87 1.21 3.61
N LEU A 9 -3.61 1.49 2.33
CA LEU A 9 -2.51 0.93 1.56
C LEU A 9 -1.69 2.10 1.02
N ALA A 10 -0.44 2.20 1.46
CA ALA A 10 0.45 3.29 1.08
C ALA A 10 1.87 2.77 0.79
N VAL A 11 2.62 3.57 0.05
CA VAL A 11 4.01 3.30 -0.36
C VAL A 11 4.92 4.30 0.33
N TYR A 12 6.03 3.79 0.85
CA TYR A 12 7.02 4.50 1.64
C TYR A 12 8.41 4.34 1.02
N ASN A 13 9.23 5.37 1.13
CA ASN A 13 10.66 5.26 0.83
C ASN A 13 11.44 4.67 2.03
N LEU A 14 12.76 4.49 1.87
CA LEU A 14 13.61 3.89 2.91
C LEU A 14 13.77 4.78 4.16
N LEU A 15 13.45 6.08 4.08
CA LEU A 15 13.43 6.99 5.22
C LEU A 15 12.10 6.91 6.00
N GLY A 16 11.13 6.13 5.52
CA GLY A 16 9.80 6.01 6.11
C GLY A 16 8.83 7.11 5.69
N GLU A 17 9.19 7.93 4.70
CA GLU A 17 8.30 8.98 4.18
C GLU A 17 7.25 8.35 3.26
N GLU A 18 5.98 8.73 3.45
CA GLU A 18 4.88 8.30 2.58
C GLU A 18 5.00 9.02 1.23
N VAL A 19 5.27 8.27 0.17
CA VAL A 19 5.45 8.81 -1.19
C VAL A 19 4.21 8.63 -2.07
N ALA A 20 3.31 7.71 -1.70
CA ALA A 20 2.03 7.54 -2.36
C ALA A 20 1.01 6.85 -1.44
N THR A 21 -0.25 7.25 -1.53
CA THR A 21 -1.39 6.54 -0.94
C THR A 21 -2.21 5.93 -2.06
N ILE A 22 -2.41 4.60 -2.01
CA ILE A 22 -3.16 3.83 -3.02
C ILE A 22 -4.61 3.62 -2.56
N VAL A 23 -4.79 3.29 -1.27
CA VAL A 23 -6.12 3.13 -0.65
C VAL A 23 -6.09 3.79 0.72
N ASN A 24 -7.16 4.50 1.08
CA ASN A 24 -7.33 5.10 2.40
C ASN A 24 -8.82 5.26 2.72
N THR A 25 -9.55 4.14 2.78
CA THR A 25 -11.01 4.16 2.95
C THR A 25 -11.53 2.85 3.55
N THR A 26 -12.79 2.87 3.98
CA THR A 26 -13.52 1.67 4.38
C THR A 26 -13.89 0.85 3.16
N GLN A 27 -13.54 -0.43 3.17
CA GLN A 27 -13.90 -1.40 2.15
C GLN A 27 -14.78 -2.48 2.75
N LYS A 28 -15.66 -3.05 1.91
CA LYS A 28 -16.48 -4.20 2.31
C LYS A 28 -15.63 -5.46 2.31
N ALA A 29 -16.11 -6.50 2.97
CA ALA A 29 -15.54 -7.82 2.88
C ALA A 29 -15.47 -8.28 1.41
N GLY A 30 -14.26 -8.58 0.92
CA GLY A 30 -14.06 -8.96 -0.47
C GLY A 30 -12.60 -9.11 -0.86
N ARG A 31 -12.37 -9.44 -2.14
CA ARG A 31 -11.05 -9.36 -2.77
C ARG A 31 -10.99 -8.12 -3.64
N TYR A 32 -9.89 -7.39 -3.55
CA TYR A 32 -9.65 -6.17 -4.28
C TYR A 32 -8.30 -6.26 -4.97
N GLU A 33 -8.27 -5.81 -6.22
CA GLU A 33 -7.04 -5.59 -6.97
C GLU A 33 -6.88 -4.09 -7.18
N VAL A 34 -5.67 -3.60 -6.98
CA VAL A 34 -5.34 -2.19 -7.16
C VAL A 34 -4.15 -2.07 -8.08
N VAL A 35 -4.20 -1.08 -8.97
CA VAL A 35 -3.09 -0.74 -9.86
C VAL A 35 -2.33 0.42 -9.23
N PHE A 36 -1.03 0.24 -9.06
CA PHE A 36 -0.13 1.31 -8.60
C PHE A 36 0.70 1.81 -9.78
N ASP A 37 0.51 3.08 -10.14
CA ASP A 37 1.36 3.78 -11.10
C ASP A 37 2.56 4.42 -10.38
N GLY A 38 3.72 3.77 -10.49
CA GLY A 38 4.99 4.25 -9.95
C GLY A 38 5.80 5.13 -10.92
N SER A 39 5.26 5.54 -12.07
CA SER A 39 6.02 6.24 -13.12
C SER A 39 6.70 7.53 -12.67
N GLN A 40 6.08 8.24 -11.72
CA GLN A 40 6.59 9.48 -11.13
C GLN A 40 7.70 9.25 -10.08
N LEU A 41 7.92 8.01 -9.66
CA LEU A 41 8.97 7.65 -8.72
C LEU A 41 10.28 7.31 -9.45
N SER A 42 11.41 7.49 -8.77
CA SER A 42 12.71 7.03 -9.24
C SER A 42 12.84 5.52 -9.11
N SER A 43 13.72 4.91 -9.93
CA SER A 43 14.07 3.50 -9.73
C SER A 43 14.69 3.32 -8.35
N GLY A 44 14.29 2.27 -7.62
CA GLY A 44 14.74 2.07 -6.25
C GLY A 44 13.92 1.07 -5.46
N VAL A 45 14.26 0.93 -4.18
CA VAL A 45 13.54 0.08 -3.23
C VAL A 45 12.59 0.94 -2.42
N TYR A 46 11.34 0.51 -2.39
CA TYR A 46 10.25 1.08 -1.62
C TYR A 46 9.65 0.00 -0.72
N VAL A 47 8.79 0.42 0.20
CA VAL A 47 7.99 -0.47 1.03
C VAL A 47 6.54 -0.08 0.85
N TYR A 48 5.68 -1.01 0.45
CA TYR A 48 4.25 -0.80 0.58
C TYR A 48 3.76 -1.44 1.87
N ARG A 49 2.83 -0.75 2.53
CA ARG A 49 2.23 -1.19 3.79
C ARG A 49 0.72 -1.16 3.66
N ILE A 50 0.09 -2.26 4.06
CA ILE A 50 -1.35 -2.34 4.29
C ILE A 50 -1.62 -2.31 5.79
N GLU A 51 -2.52 -1.42 6.21
CA GLU A 51 -2.91 -1.20 7.59
C GLU A 51 -4.43 -1.28 7.71
N THR A 52 -4.90 -2.06 8.68
CA THR A 52 -6.28 -2.20 9.10
C THR A 52 -6.31 -2.27 10.63
N PRO A 53 -7.47 -2.15 11.29
CA PRO A 53 -7.54 -2.26 12.75
C PRO A 53 -6.98 -3.57 13.34
N HIS A 54 -7.00 -4.66 12.58
CA HIS A 54 -6.63 -6.00 13.07
C HIS A 54 -5.47 -6.64 12.31
N TYR A 55 -4.93 -5.96 11.30
CA TYR A 55 -3.87 -6.50 10.45
C TYR A 55 -2.98 -5.37 9.93
N ASN A 56 -1.67 -5.53 10.07
CA ASN A 56 -0.67 -4.67 9.46
C ASN A 56 0.38 -5.55 8.77
N SER A 57 0.71 -5.24 7.52
CA SER A 57 1.75 -5.96 6.77
C SER A 57 2.50 -5.02 5.86
N SER A 58 3.81 -5.21 5.78
CA SER A 58 4.69 -4.44 4.91
C SER A 58 5.47 -5.39 4.00
N LYS A 59 5.65 -5.00 2.74
CA LYS A 59 6.41 -5.76 1.75
C LYS A 59 7.29 -4.82 0.92
N LYS A 60 8.46 -5.32 0.52
CA LYS A 60 9.38 -4.58 -0.32
C LYS A 60 8.85 -4.53 -1.76
N LEU A 61 9.00 -3.37 -2.39
CA LEU A 61 8.72 -3.12 -3.79
C LEU A 61 10.01 -2.65 -4.45
N MET A 62 10.45 -3.31 -5.51
CA MET A 62 11.56 -2.84 -6.34
C MET A 62 10.98 -2.22 -7.60
N LEU A 63 11.21 -0.93 -7.78
CA LEU A 63 10.81 -0.20 -8.98
C LEU A 63 12.02 -0.10 -9.91
N MET A 64 11.85 -0.60 -11.13
CA MET A 64 12.87 -0.56 -12.19
C MET A 64 12.28 0.17 -13.40
N LYS A 65 13.10 1.03 -14.02
CA LYS A 65 12.78 1.72 -15.28
C LYS A 65 13.52 1.06 -16.42
#